data_AF-A0A257W554-F1
#
_entry.id   AF-A0A257W554-F1
#
_cell.length_a   1.000
_cell.length_b   1.000
_cell.length_c   1.000
_cell.angle_alpha   90.00
_cell.angle_beta   90.00
_cell.angle_gamma   90.00
#
_symmetry.space_group_name_H-M   'P 1'
#
loop_
_entity.id
_entity.type
_entity.pdbx_description
1 polymer ?
#
loop_
_entity_poly.entity_id
_entity_poly.type
_entity_poly.pdbx_seq_one_letter_code
_entity_poly.pdbx_strand_id
1 'polypeptide(L)' 'NPTALILSGRLMLEHLGEQAAADKLDRAVAAVIEEGKDVTYDLKTDRNDPTAVGTMQMAEAICAKMASLG' A
#
# COMPACT_ATOMS: atom_id res chain seq x y z
N ASN A 1 -3.11 -9.17 -3.85
CA ASN A 1 -2.41 -7.89 -3.70
C ASN A 1 -3.26 -6.74 -4.24
N PRO A 2 -3.65 -5.74 -3.43
CA PRO A 2 -4.44 -4.58 -3.88
C PRO A 2 -3.61 -3.47 -4.57
N THR A 3 -2.27 -3.56 -4.54
CA THR A 3 -1.35 -2.45 -4.86
C THR A 3 -1.59 -1.83 -6.23
N ALA A 4 -1.77 -2.63 -7.29
CA ALA A 4 -1.90 -2.09 -8.65
C ALA A 4 -3.10 -1.14 -8.79
N LEU A 5 -4.27 -1.52 -8.26
CA LEU A 5 -5.47 -0.67 -8.32
C LEU A 5 -5.34 0.57 -7.43
N ILE A 6 -4.68 0.44 -6.27
CA ILE A 6 -4.40 1.57 -5.38
C ILE A 6 -3.48 2.59 -6.08
N LEU A 7 -2.42 2.13 -6.75
CA LEU A 7 -1.53 3.02 -7.51
C LEU A 7 -2.22 3.65 -8.72
N SER A 8 -3.18 2.98 -9.35
CA SER A 8 -4.06 3.63 -10.33
C SER A 8 -4.88 4.76 -9.70
N GLY A 9 -5.34 4.60 -8.46
CA GLY A 9 -5.96 5.68 -7.68
C GLY A 9 -5.00 6.84 -7.40
N ARG A 10 -3.72 6.54 -7.08
CA ARG A 10 -2.66 7.54 -6.96
C ARG A 10 -2.46 8.34 -8.24
N LEU A 11 -2.42 7.67 -9.40
CA LEU A 11 -2.34 8.32 -10.72
C LEU A 11 -3.56 9.20 -11.00
N MET A 12 -4.76 8.75 -10.60
CA MET A 12 -5.98 9.55 -10.72
C MET A 12 -5.92 10.82 -9.85
N LEU A 13 -5.44 10.72 -8.60
CA LEU A 13 -5.25 11.89 -7.73
C LEU A 13 -4.28 12.91 -8.36
N GLU A 14 -3.17 12.43 -8.91
CA GLU A 14 -2.23 13.30 -9.63
C GLU A 14 -2.88 13.98 -10.85
N HIS A 15 -3.67 13.24 -11.63
CA HIS A 15 -4.41 13.81 -12.77
C HIS A 15 -5.42 14.89 -12.36
N LEU A 16 -6.03 14.77 -11.18
CA LEU A 16 -6.95 15.75 -10.62
C LEU A 16 -6.25 16.96 -9.98
N GLY A 17 -4.90 16.98 -9.93
CA GLY A 17 -4.13 18.03 -9.27
C GLY A 17 -3.95 17.84 -7.76
N GLU A 18 -4.40 16.71 -7.20
CA GLU A 18 -4.32 16.38 -5.77
C GLU A 18 -2.94 15.78 -5.41
N GLN A 19 -1.85 16.53 -5.67
CA GLN A 19 -0.47 16.04 -5.51
C GLN A 19 -0.16 15.58 -4.07
N ALA A 20 -0.56 16.36 -3.06
CA ALA A 20 -0.28 16.01 -1.66
C ALA A 20 -0.94 14.68 -1.26
N ALA A 21 -2.16 14.42 -1.75
CA ALA A 21 -2.85 13.14 -1.51
C ALA A 21 -2.19 11.99 -2.28
N ALA A 22 -1.80 12.23 -3.54
CA ALA A 22 -1.09 11.25 -4.36
C ALA A 22 0.24 10.83 -3.72
N ASP A 23 1.03 11.80 -3.26
CA ASP A 23 2.32 11.57 -2.62
C ASP A 23 2.17 10.87 -1.27
N LYS A 24 1.16 11.25 -0.48
CA LYS A 24 0.86 10.59 0.79
C LYS A 24 0.46 9.13 0.59
N LEU A 25 -0.33 8.82 -0.44
CA LEU A 25 -0.71 7.46 -0.78
C LEU A 25 0.50 6.64 -1.27
N ASP A 26 1.33 7.22 -2.14
CA ASP A 26 2.54 6.57 -2.67
C ASP A 26 3.51 6.21 -1.53
N ARG A 27 3.79 7.16 -0.62
CA ARG A 27 4.63 6.94 0.56
C ARG A 27 4.07 5.86 1.49
N ALA A 28 2.75 5.84 1.68
CA ALA A 28 2.11 4.82 2.53
C ALA A 28 2.25 3.41 1.94
N VAL A 29 2.04 3.27 0.64
CA VAL A 29 2.22 2.00 -0.07
C VAL A 29 3.68 1.54 0.01
N ALA A 30 4.62 2.44 -0.28
CA ALA A 30 6.06 2.14 -0.21
C ALA A 30 6.47 1.66 1.19
N ALA A 31 6.04 2.35 2.25
CA ALA A 31 6.37 1.99 3.63
C ALA A 31 5.79 0.62 4.04
N VAL A 32 4.55 0.29 3.65
CA VAL A 32 3.97 -1.03 3.94
C VAL A 32 4.72 -2.15 3.22
N ILE A 33 5.13 -1.91 1.97
CA ILE A 33 5.92 -2.88 1.20
C ILE A 33 7.32 -3.05 1.81
N GLU A 34 7.98 -1.95 2.19
CA GLU A 34 9.31 -1.97 2.83
C GLU A 34 9.29 -2.69 4.18
N GLU A 35 8.24 -2.47 4.99
CA GLU A 35 8.06 -3.17 6.26
C GLU A 35 7.84 -4.67 6.08
N GLY A 36 7.27 -5.10 4.95
CA GLY A 36 7.07 -6.51 4.59
C GLY A 36 6.18 -7.32 5.54
N LYS A 37 5.59 -6.68 6.56
CA LYS A 37 4.79 -7.32 7.61
C LYS A 37 3.40 -7.68 7.09
N ASP A 38 2.63 -6.67 6.72
CA ASP A 38 1.23 -6.78 6.31
C ASP A 38 1.08 -6.73 4.78
N VAL A 39 1.82 -7.61 4.09
CA VAL A 39 1.81 -7.75 2.62
C VAL A 39 1.28 -9.11 2.19
N THR A 40 0.73 -9.18 0.96
CA THR A 40 0.24 -10.43 0.39
C THR A 40 1.38 -11.37 -0.01
N TYR A 41 1.06 -12.66 -0.16
CA TYR A 41 2.05 -13.73 -0.39
C TYR A 41 3.01 -13.47 -1.57
N ASP A 42 2.54 -12.76 -2.60
CA ASP A 42 3.32 -12.43 -3.79
C ASP A 42 4.43 -11.39 -3.54
N LEU A 43 4.36 -10.64 -2.44
CA LEU A 43 5.36 -9.66 -2.00
C LEU A 43 6.27 -10.18 -0.89
N LYS A 44 6.02 -11.38 -0.34
CA LYS A 44 6.91 -12.00 0.63
C LYS A 44 8.16 -12.54 -0.07
N THR A 45 9.27 -12.59 0.66
CA THR A 45 10.51 -13.23 0.16
C THR A 45 10.29 -14.72 -0.10
N ASP A 46 9.56 -15.39 0.80
CA ASP A 46 9.03 -16.73 0.59
C ASP A 46 7.51 -16.66 0.39
N ARG A 47 7.02 -17.17 -0.74
CA ARG A 47 5.58 -17.20 -1.06
C ARG A 47 4.76 -18.09 -0.12
N ASN A 48 5.41 -19.00 0.59
CA ASN A 48 4.77 -19.88 1.57
C ASN A 48 4.89 -19.34 3.01
N ASP A 49 5.40 -18.11 3.19
CA ASP A 49 5.47 -17.47 4.49
C ASP A 49 4.06 -17.41 5.12
N PRO A 50 3.83 -18.09 6.26
CA PRO A 50 2.52 -18.17 6.89
C PRO A 50 2.05 -16.82 7.46
N THR A 51 2.91 -15.79 7.47
CA THR A 51 2.57 -14.42 7.88
C THR A 51 2.02 -13.57 6.74
N ALA A 52 1.94 -14.08 5.52
CA ALA A 52 1.29 -13.39 4.41
C ALA A 52 -0.16 -13.05 4.73
N VAL A 53 -0.54 -11.78 4.53
CA VAL A 53 -1.91 -11.32 4.80
C VAL A 53 -2.76 -11.33 3.52
N GLY A 54 -4.08 -11.17 3.68
CA GLY A 54 -5.00 -11.04 2.56
C GLY A 54 -5.05 -9.62 1.98
N THR A 55 -5.77 -9.48 0.86
CA THR A 55 -5.94 -8.20 0.15
C THR A 55 -6.52 -7.11 1.04
N MET A 56 -7.50 -7.43 1.88
CA MET A 56 -8.18 -6.45 2.75
C MET A 56 -7.26 -5.97 3.88
N GLN A 57 -6.55 -6.89 4.52
CA GLN A 57 -5.61 -6.56 5.59
C GLN A 57 -4.45 -5.68 5.09
N MET A 58 -3.92 -5.95 3.89
CA MET A 58 -2.91 -5.08 3.29
C MET A 58 -3.46 -3.67 3.00
N ALA A 59 -4.71 -3.56 2.53
CA ALA A 59 -5.36 -2.25 2.32
C ALA A 59 -5.57 -1.49 3.64
N GLU A 60 -5.98 -2.18 4.71
CA GLU A 60 -6.11 -1.60 6.06
C GLU A 60 -4.76 -1.09 6.58
N ALA A 61 -3.68 -1.85 6.39
CA ALA A 61 -2.33 -1.44 6.75
C ALA A 61 -1.89 -0.17 6.00
N ILE A 62 -2.20 -0.05 4.71
CA ILE A 62 -1.94 1.16 3.91
C ILE A 62 -2.74 2.35 4.45
N CYS A 63 -4.04 2.19 4.75
CA CYS A 63 -4.86 3.25 5.35
C CYS A 63 -4.32 3.71 6.71
N ALA A 64 -3.93 2.77 7.57
CA ALA A 64 -3.31 3.07 8.86
C ALA A 64 -1.99 3.83 8.68
N LYS A 65 -1.17 3.42 7.69
CA LYS A 65 0.07 4.11 7.35
C LYS A 65 -0.20 5.55 6.89
N MET A 66 -1.16 5.76 6.00
CA MET A 66 -1.57 7.11 5.58
C MET A 66 -1.99 7.99 6.77
N ALA A 67 -2.74 7.45 7.73
CA ALA A 67 -3.15 8.20 8.91
C ALA A 67 -1.98 8.57 9.85
N SER A 68 -0.91 7.77 9.84
CA SER A 68 0.30 8.01 10.65
C SER A 68 1.31 8.96 10.00
N LEU A 69 1.27 9.09 8.67
CA LEU A 69 2.11 10.04 7.94
C LEU A 69 1.51 11.44 8.08
N GLY A 70 2.35 12.43 8.45
CA GLY A 70 2.00 13.85 8.40
C GLY A 70 1.60 14.27 7.00
#